data_AF-A0A1I8NJU3-F1
#
_entry.id   AF-A0A1I8NJU3-F1
#
_cell.length_a   1.000
_cell.length_b   1.000
_cell.length_c   1.000
_cell.angle_alpha   90.00
_cell.angle_beta   90.00
_cell.angle_gamma   90.00
#
_symmetry.space_group_name_H-M   'P 1'
#
loop_
_entity.id
_entity.type
_entity.pdbx_description
1 polymer ?
#
loop_
_entity_poly.entity_id
_entity_poly.type
_entity_poly.pdbx_seq_one_letter_code
_entity_poly.pdbx_strand_id
1 'polypeptide(L)' 'ARGYPEPIVTWRREDGNEIILKDSVGTKTLVSSYRGEVLKLAKISRNEMGSYLCIASNGVPPSVSKRISLSIH' A
#
# COMPACT_ATOMS: atom_id res chain seq x y z
N ALA A 1 -5.28 -7.25 -9.96
CA ALA A 1 -4.50 -8.47 -10.37
C ALA A 1 -5.47 -9.49 -10.97
N ARG A 2 -5.04 -10.63 -11.53
CA ARG A 2 -5.97 -11.66 -12.03
C ARG A 2 -5.67 -13.02 -11.39
N GLY A 3 -6.69 -13.77 -10.99
CA GLY A 3 -6.59 -15.09 -10.36
C GLY A 3 -7.96 -15.62 -9.94
N TYR A 4 -8.06 -16.93 -9.69
CA TYR A 4 -9.25 -17.57 -9.11
C TYR A 4 -8.86 -18.41 -7.88
N PRO A 5 -9.45 -18.19 -6.70
CA PRO A 5 -10.38 -17.11 -6.36
C PRO A 5 -9.78 -15.72 -6.62
N GLU A 6 -10.64 -14.70 -6.73
CA GLU A 6 -10.20 -13.34 -6.99
C GLU A 6 -9.19 -12.88 -5.92
N PRO A 7 -7.99 -12.41 -6.30
CA PRO A 7 -6.95 -12.07 -5.35
C PRO A 7 -7.27 -10.76 -4.62
N ILE A 8 -7.00 -10.74 -3.32
CA ILE A 8 -7.05 -9.55 -2.50
C ILE A 8 -5.72 -8.82 -2.64
N VAL A 9 -5.77 -7.52 -2.95
CA VAL A 9 -4.59 -6.64 -2.97
C VAL A 9 -4.43 -5.93 -1.62
N THR A 10 -3.25 -6.05 -1.05
CA THR A 10 -2.85 -5.38 0.19
C THR A 10 -1.57 -4.59 -0.04
N TRP A 11 -1.52 -3.39 0.51
CA TRP A 11 -0.37 -2.50 0.50
C TRP A 11 0.29 -2.46 1.86
N ARG A 12 1.62 -2.39 1.89
CA ARG A 12 2.42 -2.12 3.09
C ARG A 12 3.69 -1.36 2.73
N ARG A 13 4.31 -0.66 3.68
CA ARG A 13 5.66 -0.14 3.46
C ARG A 13 6.69 -1.27 3.58
N GLU A 14 7.73 -1.22 2.77
CA GLU A 14 8.83 -2.18 2.78
C GLU A 14 9.69 -2.04 4.04
N ASP A 15 9.83 -0.82 4.55
CA ASP A 15 10.58 -0.49 5.75
C ASP A 15 9.86 -0.85 7.06
N GLY A 16 8.63 -1.38 6.97
CA GLY A 16 7.80 -1.75 8.13
C GLY A 16 7.10 -0.58 8.81
N ASN A 17 7.30 0.66 8.35
CA ASN A 17 6.59 1.82 8.88
C ASN A 17 5.11 1.81 8.50
N GLU A 18 4.31 2.61 9.19
CA GLU A 18 2.89 2.77 8.89
C GLU A 18 2.67 3.61 7.61
N ILE A 19 1.61 3.25 6.88
CA ILE A 19 1.05 4.07 5.81
C ILE A 19 0.19 5.15 6.45
N ILE A 20 0.44 6.41 6.11
CA ILE A 20 -0.36 7.55 6.55
C ILE A 20 -1.41 7.84 5.49
N LEU A 21 -2.67 7.57 5.82
CA LEU A 21 -3.82 7.93 4.99
C LEU A 21 -4.37 9.27 5.46
N LYS A 22 -4.69 10.15 4.51
CA LYS A 22 -5.25 11.49 4.79
C LYS A 22 -6.57 11.63 4.06
N ASP A 23 -7.63 11.96 4.79
CA ASP A 23 -8.93 12.26 4.19
C ASP A 23 -8.98 13.70 3.60
N SER A 24 -10.13 14.07 3.03
CA SER A 24 -10.33 15.41 2.45
C SER A 24 -10.26 16.54 3.49
N VAL A 25 -10.61 16.26 4.74
CA VAL A 25 -10.63 17.21 5.86
C VAL A 25 -9.26 17.32 6.54
N GLY A 26 -8.35 16.39 6.24
CA GLY A 26 -6.98 16.35 6.76
C GLY A 26 -6.77 15.41 7.95
N THR A 27 -7.78 14.60 8.30
CA THR A 27 -7.66 13.58 9.35
C THR A 27 -6.64 12.54 8.90
N LYS A 28 -5.71 12.20 9.81
CA LYS A 28 -4.67 11.20 9.57
C LYS A 28 -5.06 9.87 10.18
N THR A 29 -4.93 8.80 9.42
CA THR A 29 -5.02 7.43 9.90
C THR A 29 -3.72 6.71 9.59
N LEU A 30 -3.11 6.09 10.59
CA LEU A 30 -1.91 5.29 10.42
C LEU A 30 -2.32 3.81 10.38
N VAL A 31 -1.84 3.09 9.36
CA VAL A 31 -2.13 1.67 9.19
C VAL A 31 -0.87 0.92 8.78
N SER A 32 -0.64 -0.24 9.40
CA SER A 32 0.46 -1.14 9.01
C SER A 32 0.25 -1.78 7.63
N SER A 33 -1.01 -1.91 7.21
CA SER A 33 -1.38 -2.38 5.89
C SER A 33 -2.70 -1.77 5.41
N TYR A 34 -2.85 -1.62 4.10
CA TYR A 34 -4.05 -1.09 3.47
C TYR A 34 -4.60 -2.06 2.42
N ARG A 35 -5.86 -2.48 2.56
CA ARG A 35 -6.53 -3.37 1.61
C ARG A 35 -7.19 -2.56 0.50
N GLY A 36 -6.83 -2.83 -0.75
CA GLY A 36 -7.41 -2.19 -1.93
C GLY A 36 -6.48 -2.26 -3.14
N GLU A 37 -7.05 -2.31 -4.35
CA GLU A 37 -6.25 -2.31 -5.58
C GLU A 37 -5.47 -1.01 -5.78
N VAL A 38 -6.02 0.11 -5.29
CA VAL A 38 -5.45 1.44 -5.44
C VAL A 38 -5.19 2.05 -4.06
N LEU A 39 -3.92 2.29 -3.72
CA LEU A 39 -3.53 3.09 -2.58
C LEU A 39 -3.48 4.57 -2.99
N LYS A 40 -4.42 5.38 -2.49
CA LYS A 40 -4.45 6.83 -2.72
C LYS A 40 -3.71 7.55 -1.59
N LEU A 41 -2.61 8.21 -1.92
CA LEU A 41 -1.86 9.05 -1.00
C LEU A 41 -2.06 10.52 -1.39
N ALA A 42 -2.57 11.34 -0.47
CA ALA A 42 -2.84 12.75 -0.70
C ALA A 42 -1.99 13.61 0.25
N LYS A 43 -1.60 14.82 -0.21
CA LYS A 43 -0.82 15.79 0.58
C LYS A 43 0.41 15.15 1.25
N ILE A 44 1.19 14.37 0.49
CA ILE A 44 2.34 13.60 0.99
C ILE A 44 3.53 14.50 1.37
N SER A 45 4.31 14.06 2.36
CA SER A 45 5.50 14.71 2.90
C SER A 45 6.73 13.79 2.80
N ARG A 46 7.95 14.33 2.99
CA ARG A 46 9.21 13.55 2.85
C ARG A 46 9.28 12.33 3.78
N ASN A 47 8.61 12.35 4.93
CA ASN A 47 8.58 11.22 5.88
C ASN A 47 7.75 10.03 5.37
N GLU A 48 6.90 10.28 4.36
CA GLU A 48 6.09 9.26 3.68
C GLU A 48 6.79 8.75 2.41
N MET A 49 7.99 9.22 2.09
CA MET A 49 8.82 8.62 1.03
C MET A 49 9.31 7.24 1.45
N GLY A 50 9.62 6.41 0.46
CA GLY A 50 10.14 5.07 0.68
C GLY A 50 9.62 4.09 -0.36
N SER A 51 9.83 2.80 -0.09
CA SER A 51 9.32 1.74 -0.95
C SER A 51 8.06 1.12 -0.37
N TYR A 52 7.08 0.92 -1.23
CA TYR A 52 5.79 0.32 -0.94
C TYR A 52 5.70 -1.01 -1.68
N LEU A 53 5.05 -1.98 -1.05
CA LEU A 53 4.76 -3.28 -1.62
C LEU A 53 3.26 -3.39 -1.83
N CYS A 54 2.83 -3.69 -3.05
CA CYS A 54 1.50 -4.25 -3.27
C CYS A 54 1.63 -5.77 -3.37
N ILE A 55 0.80 -6.49 -2.61
CA ILE A 55 0.77 -7.95 -2.55
C ILE A 55 -0.61 -8.39 -2.99
N ALA A 56 -0.68 -9.25 -4.00
CA ALA A 56 -1.91 -9.90 -4.42
C ALA A 56 -1.89 -11.37 -3.96
N SER A 57 -2.91 -11.76 -3.20
CA SER A 57 -3.05 -13.12 -2.66
C SER A 57 -4.49 -13.58 -2.70
N ASN A 58 -4.71 -14.82 -3.14
CA ASN A 58 -6.01 -15.49 -3.09
C ASN A 58 -5.99 -16.75 -2.20
N GLY A 59 -4.98 -16.86 -1.31
CA GLY A 59 -4.80 -18.04 -0.44
C GLY A 59 -4.12 -19.23 -1.14
N VAL A 60 -3.85 -19.17 -2.44
CA VAL A 60 -3.10 -20.19 -3.18
C VAL A 60 -1.65 -19.73 -3.35
N PRO A 61 -0.65 -20.43 -2.77
CA PRO A 61 0.76 -20.08 -2.95
C PRO A 61 1.24 -20.25 -4.40
N PRO A 62 2.23 -19.45 -4.87
CA PRO A 62 2.82 -18.31 -4.18
C PRO A 62 1.98 -17.04 -4.31
N SER A 63 2.01 -16.18 -3.30
CA SER A 63 1.49 -14.81 -3.46
C SER A 63 2.45 -13.98 -4.30
N VAL A 64 1.91 -13.10 -5.14
CA VAL A 64 2.72 -12.22 -5.98
C VAL A 64 2.81 -10.83 -5.34
N SER A 65 3.99 -10.21 -5.42
CA SER A 65 4.21 -8.87 -4.90
C SER A 65 4.97 -8.01 -5.90
N LYS A 66 4.73 -6.69 -5.85
CA LYS A 66 5.49 -5.70 -6.61
C LYS A 66 5.98 -4.60 -5.68
N ARG A 67 7.23 -4.21 -5.88
CA ARG A 67 7.88 -3.10 -5.18
C ARG A 67 7.78 -1.81 -5.98
N ILE A 68 7.38 -0.73 -5.32
CA ILE A 68 7.15 0.60 -5.91
C ILE A 68 7.87 1.62 -5.04
N SER A 69 8.79 2.38 -5.63
CA SER A 69 9.53 3.43 -4.92
C SER A 69 8.84 4.79 -5.09
N LEU A 70 8.53 5.45 -3.97
CA LEU A 70 7.92 6.78 -3.91
C LEU A 70 8.98 7.82 -3.50
N SER A 71 9.22 8.79 -4.39
CA SER A 71 10.13 9.92 -4.17
C SER A 71 9.44 11.26 -4.36
N ILE A 72 9.73 12.23 -3.48
CA ILE A 72 9.25 13.61 -3.56
C ILE A 72 10.46 14.53 -3.86
N HIS A 73 10.32 15.42 -4.85
CA HIS A 73 11.33 16.41 -5.21
C HIS A 73 11.02 17.74 -4.52
#